data_AF-A0A949SMC5-F1
#
_entry.id   AF-A0A949SMC5-F1
#
_cell.length_a   1.000
_cell.length_b   1.000
_cell.length_c   1.000
_cell.angle_alpha   90.00
_cell.angle_beta   90.00
_cell.angle_gamma   90.00
#
_symmetry.space_group_name_H-M   'P 1'
#
loop_
_entity.id
_entity.type
_entity.pdbx_description
1 polymer ?
#
loop_
_entity_poly.entity_id
_entity_poly.type
_entity_poly.pdbx_seq_one_letter_code
_entity_poly.pdbx_strand_id
1 'polypeptide(L)'
;MDAKIIIYGFCLALVIAGSFFWRYTMQIDEAEKEMLLARQQMNASEDGVKQAKGWLAARKEAAALIAAAAVIEKDNKALKEAVDALQRKKTEIIKVFNSSIQRARQETVGMEFPDLQLNSGARFRDVKIQSIDESLVVLKHSEGVSKVPTSAMPSELMDRLRFGFIPGTTGSPAGASASSSGSNGQKTPSS
;
A
#
# COMPACT_ATOMS: atom_id res chain seq x y z
N MET A 1 107.01 -18.40 36.86
CA MET A 1 105.77 -19.22 36.72
C MET A 1 104.56 -18.32 36.42
N ASP A 2 104.79 -17.06 36.08
CA ASP A 2 103.80 -15.99 36.09
C ASP A 2 102.99 -15.89 34.80
N ALA A 3 103.57 -16.30 33.67
CA ALA A 3 102.86 -16.34 32.38
C ALA A 3 101.64 -17.29 32.39
N LYS A 4 101.71 -18.40 33.15
CA LYS A 4 100.59 -19.34 33.27
C LYS A 4 99.41 -18.74 34.03
N ILE A 5 99.68 -17.97 35.09
CA ILE A 5 98.65 -17.31 35.92
C ILE A 5 97.89 -16.26 35.11
N ILE A 6 98.59 -15.49 34.27
CA ILE A 6 97.97 -14.49 33.38
C ILE A 6 97.07 -15.18 32.34
N ILE A 7 97.52 -16.29 31.75
CA ILE A 7 96.73 -17.06 30.78
C ILE A 7 95.47 -17.66 31.42
N TYR A 8 95.57 -18.24 32.63
CA TYR A 8 94.40 -18.76 33.35
C TYR A 8 93.44 -17.64 33.76
N GLY A 9 93.94 -16.46 34.15
CA GLY A 9 93.12 -15.29 34.46
C GLY A 9 92.33 -14.78 33.25
N PHE A 10 92.96 -14.69 32.08
CA PHE A 10 92.29 -14.30 30.83
C PHE A 10 91.26 -15.34 30.38
N CYS A 11 91.58 -16.63 30.54
CA CYS A 11 90.65 -17.72 30.22
C CYS A 11 89.41 -17.70 31.12
N LEU A 12 89.59 -17.43 32.42
CA LEU A 12 88.48 -17.30 33.37
C LEU A 12 87.63 -16.06 33.09
N ALA A 13 88.24 -14.92 32.76
CA ALA A 13 87.51 -13.72 32.35
C ALA A 13 86.67 -13.94 31.08
N LEU A 14 87.19 -14.68 30.09
CA LEU A 14 86.44 -15.06 28.90
C LEU A 14 85.24 -15.97 29.21
N VAL A 15 85.38 -16.92 30.14
CA VAL A 15 84.27 -17.78 30.55
C VAL A 15 83.18 -16.97 31.26
N ILE A 16 83.57 -16.05 32.15
CA ILE A 16 82.60 -15.16 32.81
C ILE A 16 81.90 -14.29 31.78
N ALA A 17 82.65 -13.58 30.92
CA ALA A 17 82.08 -12.72 29.89
C ALA A 17 81.17 -13.51 28.92
N GLY A 18 81.57 -14.71 28.51
CA GLY A 18 80.76 -15.59 27.67
C GLY A 18 79.45 -16.04 28.35
N SER A 19 79.50 -16.36 29.64
CA SER A 19 78.30 -16.76 30.40
C SER A 19 77.31 -15.60 30.58
N PHE A 20 77.81 -14.38 30.82
CA PHE A 20 76.98 -13.18 30.88
C PHE A 20 76.41 -12.82 29.51
N PHE A 21 77.20 -12.92 28.45
CA PHE A 21 76.74 -12.69 27.09
C PHE A 21 75.63 -13.68 26.71
N TRP A 22 75.77 -14.97 27.04
CA TRP A 22 74.75 -15.98 26.77
C TRP A 22 73.44 -15.73 27.55
N ARG A 23 73.54 -15.32 28.82
CA ARG A 23 72.39 -14.92 29.64
C ARG A 23 71.68 -13.71 29.03
N TYR A 24 72.44 -12.72 28.57
CA TYR A 24 71.91 -11.51 27.97
C TYR A 24 71.21 -11.78 26.63
N THR A 25 71.82 -12.60 25.75
CA THR A 25 71.18 -12.99 24.49
C THR A 25 69.90 -13.81 24.72
N MET A 26 69.88 -14.70 25.73
CA MET A 26 68.66 -15.42 26.08
C MET A 26 67.53 -14.51 26.57
N GLN A 27 67.84 -13.47 27.36
CA GLN A 27 66.83 -12.52 27.82
C GLN A 27 66.26 -11.68 26.68
N ILE A 28 67.08 -11.32 25.68
CA ILE A 28 66.61 -10.62 24.48
C ILE A 28 65.70 -11.52 23.66
N ASP A 29 66.09 -12.78 23.42
CA ASP A 29 65.26 -13.74 22.68
C ASP A 29 63.91 -14.00 23.37
N GLU A 30 63.89 -14.04 24.71
CA GLU A 30 62.67 -14.21 25.49
C GLU A 30 61.77 -12.96 25.42
N ALA A 31 62.35 -11.76 25.53
CA ALA A 31 61.63 -10.50 25.38
C ALA A 31 61.04 -10.34 23.96
N GLU A 32 61.77 -10.73 22.92
CA GLU A 32 61.26 -10.71 21.55
C GLU A 32 60.09 -11.68 21.36
N LYS A 33 60.17 -12.88 21.93
CA LYS A 33 59.06 -13.85 21.89
C LYS A 33 57.83 -13.34 22.63
N GLU A 34 58.00 -12.77 23.82
CA GLU A 34 56.89 -12.18 24.57
C GLU A 34 56.26 -11.01 23.80
N MET A 35 57.07 -10.17 23.16
CA MET A 35 56.57 -9.08 22.32
C MET A 35 55.77 -9.60 21.12
N LEU A 36 56.25 -10.66 20.45
CA LEU A 36 55.53 -11.29 19.34
C LEU A 36 54.21 -11.90 19.79
N LEU A 37 54.18 -12.59 20.93
CA LEU A 37 52.95 -13.14 21.51
C LEU A 37 51.97 -12.04 21.91
N ALA A 38 52.45 -10.97 22.54
CA ALA A 38 51.63 -9.81 22.91
C ALA A 38 51.04 -9.13 21.67
N ARG A 39 51.82 -8.98 20.59
CA ARG A 39 51.32 -8.46 19.31
C ARG A 39 50.28 -9.37 18.69
N GLN A 40 50.46 -10.69 18.74
CA GLN A 40 49.48 -11.64 18.22
C GLN A 40 48.17 -11.58 19.02
N GLN A 41 48.25 -11.49 20.35
CA GLN A 41 47.07 -11.32 21.20
C GLN A 41 46.37 -9.98 20.98
N MET A 42 47.13 -8.90 20.77
CA MET A 42 46.59 -7.59 20.45
C MET A 42 45.86 -7.61 19.10
N ASN A 43 46.47 -8.20 18.06
CA ASN A 43 45.83 -8.33 16.75
C ASN A 43 44.56 -9.20 16.82
N ALA A 44 44.59 -10.32 17.54
CA ALA A 44 43.42 -11.16 17.74
C ALA A 44 42.30 -10.43 18.48
N SER A 45 42.64 -9.60 19.47
CA SER A 45 41.68 -8.76 20.19
C SER A 45 41.11 -7.65 19.30
N GLU A 46 41.95 -7.04 18.47
CA GLU A 46 41.52 -6.01 17.52
C GLU A 46 40.56 -6.57 16.47
N ASP A 47 40.85 -7.74 15.91
CA ASP A 47 39.98 -8.43 14.97
C ASP A 47 38.65 -8.84 15.62
N GLY A 48 38.70 -9.32 16.86
CA GLY A 48 37.50 -9.60 17.66
C GLY A 48 36.62 -8.36 17.86
N VAL A 49 37.23 -7.20 18.15
CA VAL A 49 36.50 -5.93 18.29
C VAL A 49 35.93 -5.46 16.96
N LYS A 50 36.66 -5.60 15.84
CA LYS A 50 36.16 -5.27 14.49
C LYS A 50 34.96 -6.15 14.12
N GLN A 51 35.05 -7.45 14.37
CA GLN A 51 33.95 -8.38 14.10
C GLN A 51 32.72 -8.08 14.97
N ALA A 52 32.91 -7.78 16.26
CA ALA A 52 31.83 -7.38 17.16
C ALA A 52 31.16 -6.07 16.71
N LYS A 53 31.93 -5.08 16.25
CA LYS A 53 31.38 -3.84 15.68
C LYS A 53 30.56 -4.10 14.42
N GLY A 54 31.06 -4.94 13.51
CA GLY A 54 30.32 -5.33 12.30
C GLY A 54 29.00 -6.03 12.63
N TRP A 55 29.03 -6.95 13.60
CA TRP A 55 27.82 -7.64 14.06
C TRP A 55 26.81 -6.70 14.74
N LEU A 56 27.27 -5.75 15.54
CA LEU A 56 26.40 -4.73 16.14
C LEU A 56 25.77 -3.81 15.10
N ALA A 57 26.52 -3.42 14.07
CA ALA A 57 25.98 -2.63 12.96
C ALA A 57 24.87 -3.39 12.22
N ALA A 58 25.13 -4.65 11.84
CA ALA A 58 24.14 -5.51 11.20
C ALA A 58 22.89 -5.72 12.09
N ARG A 59 23.07 -5.86 13.41
CA ARG A 59 21.94 -6.01 14.35
C ARG A 59 21.13 -4.72 14.49
N LYS A 60 21.76 -3.54 14.43
CA LYS A 60 21.05 -2.26 14.42
C LYS A 60 20.24 -2.08 13.15
N GLU A 61 20.80 -2.44 12.00
CA GLU A 61 20.08 -2.42 10.71
C GLU A 61 18.89 -3.38 10.73
N ALA A 62 19.09 -4.62 11.20
CA ALA A 62 18.00 -5.58 11.36
C ALA A 62 16.90 -5.08 12.31
N ALA A 63 17.27 -4.46 13.44
CA ALA A 63 16.30 -3.87 14.36
C ALA A 63 15.52 -2.71 13.73
N ALA A 64 16.18 -1.86 12.93
CA ALA A 64 15.53 -0.79 12.19
C ALA A 64 14.54 -1.32 11.15
N LEU A 65 14.90 -2.39 10.43
CA LEU A 65 14.01 -3.05 9.47
C LEU A 65 12.80 -3.69 10.15
N ILE A 66 12.98 -4.35 11.30
CA ILE A 66 11.87 -4.92 12.08
C ILE A 66 10.94 -3.81 12.58
N ALA A 67 11.49 -2.69 13.07
CA ALA A 67 10.69 -1.55 13.50
C ALA A 67 9.89 -0.94 12.34
N ALA A 68 10.50 -0.79 11.17
CA ALA A 68 9.82 -0.32 9.96
C ALA A 68 8.70 -1.29 9.52
N ALA A 69 8.95 -2.60 9.56
CA ALA A 69 7.95 -3.61 9.24
C ALA A 69 6.74 -3.55 10.19
N ALA A 70 6.97 -3.34 11.50
CA ALA A 70 5.90 -3.20 12.48
C ALA A 70 5.02 -1.95 12.22
N VAL A 71 5.62 -0.84 11.78
CA VAL A 71 4.88 0.37 11.39
C VAL A 71 4.01 0.08 10.15
N ILE A 72 4.58 -0.56 9.13
CA ILE A 72 3.84 -0.93 7.91
C ILE A 72 2.68 -1.88 8.22
N GLU A 73 2.86 -2.84 9.13
CA GLU A 73 1.79 -3.74 9.54
C GLU A 73 0.65 -2.99 10.25
N LYS A 74 0.99 -2.03 11.12
CA LYS A 74 0.01 -1.18 11.81
C LYS A 74 -0.77 -0.33 10.80
N ASP A 75 -0.09 0.29 9.85
CA ASP A 75 -0.73 1.11 8.82
C ASP A 75 -1.63 0.28 7.91
N ASN A 76 -1.20 -0.94 7.55
CA ASN A 76 -2.04 -1.86 6.78
C ASN A 76 -3.30 -2.28 7.54
N LYS A 77 -3.23 -2.48 8.86
CA LYS A 77 -4.41 -2.77 9.69
C LYS A 77 -5.36 -1.58 9.72
N ALA A 78 -4.84 -0.37 9.97
CA ALA A 78 -5.64 0.85 9.97
C ALA A 78 -6.30 1.11 8.60
N LEU A 79 -5.60 0.84 7.50
CA LEU A 79 -6.13 0.99 6.15
C LEU A 79 -7.25 -0.02 5.87
N LYS A 80 -7.10 -1.28 6.30
CA LYS A 80 -8.16 -2.29 6.18
C LYS A 80 -9.41 -1.88 6.97
N GLU A 81 -9.25 -1.41 8.20
CA GLU A 81 -10.36 -0.90 9.00
C GLU A 81 -11.06 0.30 8.34
N ALA A 82 -10.29 1.22 7.75
CA ALA A 82 -10.84 2.36 7.02
C ALA A 82 -11.62 1.91 5.77
N VAL A 83 -11.10 0.94 5.01
CA VAL A 83 -11.78 0.36 3.85
C VAL A 83 -13.07 -0.32 4.26
N ASP A 84 -13.05 -1.14 5.32
CA ASP A 84 -14.24 -1.83 5.82
C ASP A 84 -15.30 -0.82 6.32
N ALA A 85 -14.86 0.24 7.01
CA ALA A 85 -15.75 1.32 7.44
C ALA A 85 -16.39 2.05 6.23
N LEU A 86 -15.62 2.32 5.18
CA LEU A 86 -16.13 2.91 3.95
C LEU A 86 -17.09 1.98 3.20
N GLN A 87 -16.82 0.68 3.17
CA GLN A 87 -17.73 -0.30 2.58
C GLN A 87 -19.06 -0.37 3.33
N ARG A 88 -19.03 -0.34 4.67
CA ARG A 88 -20.26 -0.27 5.50
C ARG A 88 -21.06 1.01 5.20
N LYS A 89 -20.39 2.17 5.16
CA LYS A 89 -21.03 3.44 4.79
C LYS A 89 -21.62 3.39 3.38
N LYS A 90 -20.92 2.79 2.42
CA LYS A 90 -21.44 2.61 1.05
C LYS A 90 -22.74 1.79 1.07
N THR A 91 -22.76 0.64 1.75
CA THR A 91 -23.96 -0.21 1.84
C THR A 91 -25.11 0.50 2.55
N GLU A 92 -24.81 1.27 3.60
CA GLU A 92 -25.81 2.08 4.31
C GLU A 92 -26.40 3.16 3.39
N ILE A 93 -25.56 3.91 2.66
CA ILE A 93 -26.01 4.92 1.69
C ILE A 93 -26.87 4.27 0.60
N ILE A 94 -26.47 3.11 0.07
CA ILE A 94 -27.27 2.37 -0.93
C ILE A 94 -28.64 2.00 -0.36
N LYS A 95 -28.69 1.52 0.89
CA LYS A 95 -29.94 1.16 1.56
C LYS A 95 -30.85 2.37 1.76
N VAL A 96 -30.31 3.47 2.29
CA VAL A 96 -31.05 4.73 2.49
C VAL A 96 -31.56 5.25 1.15
N PHE A 97 -30.69 5.28 0.13
CA PHE A 97 -31.05 5.73 -1.21
C PHE A 97 -32.16 4.88 -1.84
N ASN A 98 -32.07 3.55 -1.79
CA ASN A 98 -33.12 2.66 -2.28
C ASN A 98 -34.44 2.86 -1.52
N SER A 99 -34.38 3.08 -0.20
CA SER A 99 -35.58 3.38 0.59
C SER A 99 -36.21 4.72 0.20
N SER A 100 -35.40 5.74 -0.10
CA SER A 100 -35.87 7.04 -0.60
C SER A 100 -36.51 6.93 -1.98
N ILE A 101 -35.95 6.11 -2.88
CA ILE A 101 -36.56 5.83 -4.19
C ILE A 101 -37.90 5.11 -4.01
N GLN A 102 -37.95 4.07 -3.18
CA GLN A 102 -39.19 3.34 -2.91
C GLN A 102 -40.27 4.25 -2.33
N ARG A 103 -39.89 5.13 -1.39
CA ARG A 103 -40.79 6.14 -0.83
C ARG A 103 -41.27 7.13 -1.88
N ALA A 104 -40.37 7.66 -2.72
CA ALA A 104 -40.74 8.54 -3.82
C ALA A 104 -41.70 7.84 -4.80
N ARG A 105 -41.47 6.56 -5.13
CA ARG A 105 -42.39 5.75 -5.95
C ARG A 105 -43.77 5.63 -5.31
N GLN A 106 -43.83 5.31 -4.02
CA GLN A 106 -45.10 5.23 -3.28
C GLN A 106 -45.83 6.57 -3.23
N GLU A 107 -45.12 7.68 -3.01
CA GLU A 107 -45.70 9.02 -3.00
C GLU A 107 -46.20 9.46 -4.39
N THR A 108 -45.59 8.98 -5.48
CA THR A 108 -46.07 9.23 -6.84
C THR A 108 -47.28 8.38 -7.25
N VAL A 109 -47.52 7.25 -6.58
CA VAL A 109 -48.73 6.45 -6.81
C VAL A 109 -49.94 7.24 -6.30
N GLY A 110 -50.88 7.50 -7.20
CA GLY A 110 -52.07 8.29 -6.91
C GLY A 110 -51.96 9.77 -7.24
N MET A 111 -50.79 10.28 -7.66
CA MET A 111 -50.69 11.62 -8.24
C MET A 111 -51.47 11.69 -9.55
N GLU A 112 -52.16 12.81 -9.74
CA GLU A 112 -52.96 13.09 -10.92
C GLU A 112 -52.24 14.13 -11.79
N PHE A 113 -52.06 13.79 -13.06
CA PHE A 113 -51.43 14.64 -14.06
C PHE A 113 -52.51 15.05 -15.08
N PRO A 114 -52.77 16.36 -15.26
CA PRO A 114 -53.84 16.84 -16.13
C PRO A 114 -53.57 16.54 -17.62
N ASP A 115 -52.31 16.60 -18.05
CA ASP A 115 -51.86 16.18 -19.38
C ASP A 115 -50.51 15.49 -19.26
N LEU A 116 -50.43 14.25 -19.73
CA LEU A 116 -49.19 13.46 -19.76
C LEU A 116 -48.88 13.07 -21.21
N GLN A 117 -47.79 13.64 -21.74
CA GLN A 117 -47.28 13.29 -23.05
C GLN A 117 -46.16 12.26 -22.93
N LEU A 118 -46.37 11.06 -23.46
CA LEU A 118 -45.34 10.03 -23.55
C LEU A 118 -44.28 10.40 -24.61
N ASN A 119 -43.09 9.81 -24.48
CA ASN A 119 -42.03 9.95 -25.49
C ASN A 119 -42.44 9.38 -26.86
N SER A 120 -43.42 8.47 -26.89
CA SER A 120 -44.03 7.93 -28.11
C SER A 120 -44.95 8.93 -28.83
N GLY A 121 -45.20 10.10 -28.24
CA GLY A 121 -46.11 11.12 -28.77
C GLY A 121 -47.58 10.96 -28.34
N ALA A 122 -47.93 9.87 -27.67
CA ALA A 122 -49.28 9.67 -27.12
C ALA A 122 -49.53 10.66 -25.97
N ARG A 123 -50.70 11.31 -25.98
CA ARG A 123 -51.15 12.22 -24.92
C ARG A 123 -52.33 11.61 -24.18
N PHE A 124 -52.21 11.56 -22.86
CA PHE A 124 -53.27 11.09 -21.99
C PHE A 124 -53.72 12.23 -21.10
N ARG A 125 -55.04 12.42 -21.00
CA ARG A 125 -55.66 13.42 -20.12
C ARG A 125 -56.12 12.78 -18.81
N ASP A 126 -56.01 13.54 -17.73
CA ASP A 126 -56.42 13.13 -16.37
C ASP A 126 -55.81 11.78 -15.95
N VAL A 127 -54.47 11.71 -15.99
CA VAL A 127 -53.73 10.47 -15.72
C VAL A 127 -53.45 10.33 -14.24
N LYS A 128 -53.87 9.20 -13.68
CA LYS A 128 -53.53 8.75 -12.33
C LYS A 128 -52.60 7.54 -12.39
N ILE A 129 -51.47 7.61 -11.71
CA ILE A 129 -50.53 6.48 -11.62
C ILE A 129 -51.09 5.46 -10.62
N GLN A 130 -51.37 4.24 -11.08
CA GLN A 130 -51.97 3.18 -10.24
C GLN A 130 -50.93 2.25 -9.64
N SER A 131 -49.94 1.81 -10.43
CA SER A 131 -48.82 1.02 -9.95
C SER A 131 -47.57 1.29 -10.78
N ILE A 132 -46.41 1.21 -10.13
CA ILE A 132 -45.10 1.45 -10.73
C ILE A 132 -44.25 0.19 -10.50
N ASP A 133 -44.00 -0.55 -11.57
CA ASP A 133 -43.02 -1.64 -11.59
C ASP A 133 -41.73 -1.19 -12.30
N GLU A 134 -40.67 -2.00 -12.25
CA GLU A 134 -39.39 -1.63 -12.88
C GLU A 134 -39.48 -1.55 -14.41
N SER A 135 -40.31 -2.41 -15.03
CA SER A 135 -40.45 -2.51 -16.48
C SER A 135 -41.73 -1.88 -17.05
N LEU A 136 -42.76 -1.73 -16.23
CA LEU A 136 -44.09 -1.30 -16.65
C LEU A 136 -44.69 -0.33 -15.62
N VAL A 137 -45.32 0.73 -16.10
CA VAL A 137 -46.12 1.65 -15.28
C VAL A 137 -47.57 1.55 -15.72
N VAL A 138 -48.47 1.32 -14.75
CA VAL A 138 -49.91 1.23 -14.99
C VAL A 138 -50.52 2.60 -14.74
N LEU A 139 -51.05 3.18 -15.81
CA LEU A 139 -51.68 4.49 -15.83
C LEU A 139 -53.19 4.33 -16.00
N LYS A 140 -53.97 5.00 -15.16
CA LYS A 140 -55.41 5.15 -15.32
C LYS A 140 -55.68 6.54 -15.90
N HIS A 141 -56.28 6.63 -17.07
CA HIS A 141 -56.63 7.87 -17.75
C HIS A 141 -58.14 7.87 -18.09
N SER A 142 -58.64 8.98 -18.64
CA SER A 142 -60.05 9.13 -18.99
C SER A 142 -60.59 8.03 -19.93
N GLU A 143 -59.75 7.56 -20.86
CA GLU A 143 -60.11 6.51 -21.82
C GLU A 143 -59.91 5.06 -21.28
N GLY A 144 -59.37 4.87 -20.07
CA GLY A 144 -59.20 3.53 -19.49
C GLY A 144 -57.90 3.33 -18.71
N VAL A 145 -57.43 2.07 -18.64
CA VAL A 145 -56.17 1.71 -17.97
C VAL A 145 -55.17 1.23 -19.01
N SER A 146 -54.05 1.94 -19.13
CA SER A 146 -52.97 1.62 -20.06
C SER A 146 -51.70 1.19 -19.33
N LYS A 147 -51.04 0.17 -19.86
CA LYS A 147 -49.72 -0.28 -19.40
C LYS A 147 -48.66 0.33 -20.30
N VAL A 148 -47.84 1.20 -19.74
CA VAL A 148 -46.81 1.91 -20.49
C VAL A 148 -45.43 1.38 -20.08
N PRO A 149 -44.56 1.00 -21.03
CA PRO A 149 -43.20 0.61 -20.69
C PRO A 149 -42.43 1.80 -20.13
N THR A 150 -41.58 1.54 -19.13
CA THR A 150 -40.83 2.58 -18.41
C THR A 150 -39.96 3.44 -19.34
N SER A 151 -39.50 2.90 -20.47
CA SER A 151 -38.71 3.61 -21.50
C SER A 151 -39.50 4.65 -22.30
N ALA A 152 -40.84 4.53 -22.34
CA ALA A 152 -41.70 5.46 -23.06
C ALA A 152 -42.21 6.61 -22.17
N MET A 153 -41.86 6.60 -20.88
CA MET A 153 -42.26 7.62 -19.93
C MET A 153 -41.53 8.96 -20.20
N PRO A 154 -42.16 10.11 -19.90
CA PRO A 154 -41.52 11.40 -20.02
C PRO A 154 -40.22 11.45 -19.20
N SER A 155 -39.21 12.16 -19.72
CA SER A 155 -37.89 12.30 -19.09
C SER A 155 -37.97 12.83 -17.64
N GLU A 156 -38.92 13.73 -17.37
CA GLU A 156 -39.17 14.28 -16.02
C GLU A 156 -39.59 13.20 -15.01
N LEU A 157 -40.49 12.28 -15.42
CA LEU A 157 -40.92 11.17 -14.57
C LEU A 157 -39.83 10.09 -14.47
N MET A 158 -39.07 9.86 -15.53
CA MET A 158 -37.94 8.93 -15.49
C MET A 158 -36.86 9.38 -14.51
N ASP A 159 -36.51 10.67 -14.47
CA ASP A 159 -35.51 11.20 -13.55
C ASP A 159 -36.02 11.21 -12.11
N ARG A 160 -37.30 11.53 -11.89
CA ARG A 160 -37.90 11.51 -10.54
C ARG A 160 -38.00 10.11 -9.95
N LEU A 161 -38.27 9.10 -10.77
CA LEU A 161 -38.47 7.70 -10.34
C LEU A 161 -37.20 6.84 -10.43
N ARG A 162 -36.12 7.42 -11.01
CA ARG A 162 -34.78 6.85 -11.18
C ARG A 162 -34.78 5.38 -11.55
N PHE A 163 -35.50 5.07 -12.62
CA PHE A 163 -35.54 3.70 -13.15
C PHE A 163 -34.15 3.29 -13.66
N GLY A 164 -33.69 2.09 -13.26
CA GLY A 164 -32.41 1.52 -13.70
C GLY A 164 -31.15 2.13 -13.05
N PHE A 165 -31.27 3.05 -12.09
CA PHE A 165 -30.11 3.60 -11.39
C PHE A 165 -29.64 2.66 -10.27
N ILE A 166 -28.46 2.05 -10.45
CA ILE A 166 -27.82 1.23 -9.42
C ILE A 166 -26.74 2.08 -8.74
N PRO A 167 -26.95 2.56 -7.51
CA PRO A 167 -25.96 3.36 -6.80
C PRO A 167 -24.66 2.57 -6.61
N GLY A 168 -23.56 3.06 -7.19
CA GLY A 168 -22.23 2.49 -7.01
C GLY A 168 -21.67 1.73 -8.21
N THR A 169 -22.37 1.71 -9.36
CA THR A 169 -21.75 1.42 -10.65
C THR A 169 -21.40 2.76 -11.32
N THR A 170 -20.30 2.85 -12.06
CA THR A 170 -19.92 4.02 -12.88
C THR A 170 -20.81 4.15 -14.13
N GLY A 171 -22.05 3.67 -14.07
CA GLY A 171 -23.02 3.68 -15.15
C GLY A 171 -23.81 4.98 -15.13
N SER A 172 -23.43 5.88 -16.04
CA SER A 172 -24.18 7.07 -16.43
C SER A 172 -25.69 6.77 -16.57
N PRO A 173 -26.60 7.65 -16.13
CA PRO A 173 -28.03 7.47 -16.35
C PRO A 173 -28.27 7.25 -17.86
N ALA A 174 -29.02 6.20 -18.19
CA ALA A 174 -29.42 5.86 -19.54
C ALA A 174 -30.09 7.08 -20.20
N GLY A 175 -29.35 7.78 -21.08
CA GLY A 175 -29.82 9.03 -21.69
C GLY A 175 -28.74 9.96 -22.24
N ALA A 176 -27.45 9.73 -21.96
CA ALA A 176 -26.37 10.46 -22.62
C ALA A 176 -26.05 9.82 -23.98
N SER A 177 -26.82 10.19 -25.00
CA SER A 177 -26.46 10.02 -26.41
C SER A 177 -25.08 10.66 -26.65
N ALA A 178 -24.03 9.85 -26.63
CA ALA A 178 -22.69 10.26 -27.04
C ALA A 178 -22.66 10.35 -28.58
N SER A 179 -23.13 11.48 -29.11
CA SER A 179 -22.79 11.93 -30.46
C SER A 179 -21.35 12.45 -30.44
N SER A 180 -20.36 11.55 -30.40
CA SER A 180 -18.98 11.90 -30.74
C SER A 180 -18.85 12.01 -32.26
N SER A 181 -19.38 13.12 -32.78
CA SER A 181 -18.95 13.71 -34.04
C SER A 181 -17.55 14.30 -33.83
N GLY A 182 -16.56 13.73 -34.52
CA GLY A 182 -15.17 14.19 -34.55
C GLY A 182 -14.43 13.36 -35.59
N SER A 183 -14.75 13.54 -36.88
CA SER A 183 -14.13 14.52 -37.77
C SER A 183 -12.62 14.25 -37.96
N ASN A 184 -12.35 13.52 -39.04
CA ASN A 184 -11.19 13.56 -39.93
C ASN A 184 -9.92 14.29 -39.43
N GLY A 185 -8.87 13.51 -39.22
CA GLY A 185 -7.49 13.97 -39.07
C GLY A 185 -6.53 13.11 -39.89
N GLN A 186 -6.78 13.00 -41.20
CA GLN A 186 -5.85 12.46 -42.18
C GLN A 186 -4.66 13.44 -42.33
N LYS A 187 -3.46 13.06 -41.87
CA LYS A 187 -2.22 13.58 -42.46
C LYS A 187 -1.05 12.59 -42.31
N THR A 188 -0.35 12.50 -43.43
CA THR A 188 0.62 11.53 -43.94
C THR A 188 1.98 11.49 -43.21
N PRO A 189 2.80 10.45 -43.50
CA PRO A 189 4.15 10.29 -42.94
C PRO A 189 5.19 11.09 -43.72
N SER A 190 6.28 11.50 -43.06
CA SER A 190 7.55 11.83 -43.73
C SER A 190 8.73 11.92 -42.76
N SER A 191 9.84 11.35 -43.24
CA SER A 191 11.25 11.47 -42.82
C SER A 191 11.76 10.50 -41.76
#